data_AF-A0A0G3C9E8-F1
#
_entry.id   AF-A0A0G3C9E8-F1
#
_cell.length_a   1.000
_cell.length_b   1.000
_cell.length_c   1.000
_cell.angle_alpha   90.00
_cell.angle_beta   90.00
_cell.angle_gamma   90.00
#
_symmetry.space_group_name_H-M   'P 1'
#
loop_
_entity.id
_entity.type
_entity.pdbx_description
1 polymer ?
#
loop_
_entity_poly.entity_id
_entity_poly.type
_entity_poly.pdbx_seq_one_letter_code
_entity_poly.pdbx_strand_id
1 'polypeptide(L)' 'MVNPDNKGNVPLETVDIPPEGLVVHLKAYGFVKVFRIVSKDRDTQHWVTDVQEMDESKREKLAKKAWKLRNIIEE' A
#
# COMPACT_ATOMS: atom_id res chain seq x y z
N MET A 1 -0.18 0.46 13.60
CA MET A 1 1.21 0.88 13.83
C MET A 1 2.13 0.01 12.99
N VAL A 2 3.16 0.61 12.42
CA VAL A 2 4.14 -0.02 11.53
C VAL A 2 5.54 0.25 12.06
N ASN A 3 6.47 -0.65 11.80
CA ASN A 3 7.88 -0.44 12.09
C ASN A 3 8.66 -0.36 10.78
N PRO A 4 8.90 0.85 10.25
CA PRO A 4 9.54 1.05 8.94
C PRO A 4 11.06 0.88 8.98
N ASP A 5 11.71 1.15 10.12
CA ASP A 5 13.16 1.20 10.28
C ASP A 5 13.71 0.19 11.32
N ASN A 6 12.83 -0.69 11.78
CA ASN A 6 13.06 -1.63 12.88
C ASN A 6 13.39 -0.98 14.24
N LYS A 7 13.20 0.33 14.43
CA LYS A 7 13.52 1.04 15.68
C LYS A 7 12.32 1.29 16.58
N GLY A 8 11.10 1.13 16.07
CA GLY A 8 9.90 1.33 16.86
C GLY A 8 8.62 1.35 16.03
N ASN A 9 7.49 1.20 16.72
CA ASN A 9 6.18 1.24 16.08
C ASN A 9 5.69 2.70 15.98
N VAL A 10 5.43 3.17 14.77
CA VAL A 10 4.86 4.48 14.49
C VAL A 10 3.49 4.35 13.80
N PRO A 11 2.61 5.37 13.86
CA PRO A 11 1.42 5.41 13.01
C PRO A 11 1.79 5.38 11.53
N LEU A 12 1.03 4.66 10.69
CA LEU A 12 1.33 4.57 9.25
C LEU A 12 1.27 5.94 8.56
N GLU A 13 0.33 6.77 9.00
CA GLU A 13 0.10 8.13 8.53
C GLU A 13 1.25 9.12 8.80
N THR A 14 2.15 8.82 9.74
CA THR A 14 3.35 9.63 9.99
C THR A 14 4.56 9.17 9.20
N VAL A 15 4.44 8.07 8.46
CA VAL A 15 5.54 7.52 7.65
C VAL A 15 5.51 8.17 6.29
N ASP A 16 6.66 8.71 5.87
CA ASP A 16 6.84 9.14 4.49
C ASP A 16 7.01 7.91 3.60
N ILE A 17 6.04 7.69 2.72
CA ILE A 17 5.98 6.53 1.83
C ILE A 17 6.25 7.06 0.42
N PRO A 18 7.40 6.72 -0.18
CA PRO A 18 7.74 7.19 -1.51
C PRO A 18 6.90 6.44 -2.58
N PRO A 19 6.81 6.92 -3.82
CA PRO A 19 6.00 6.32 -4.88
C PRO A 19 6.31 4.84 -5.16
N GLU A 20 7.58 4.45 -5.03
CA GLU A 20 8.05 3.06 -5.16
C GLU A 20 7.54 2.10 -4.06
N GLY A 21 6.90 2.65 -3.02
CA GLY A 21 6.38 1.95 -1.86
C GLY A 21 7.45 1.66 -0.81
N LEU A 22 7.00 1.43 0.42
CA LEU A 22 7.86 1.19 1.58
C LEU A 22 7.57 -0.18 2.19
N VAL A 23 8.63 -0.95 2.44
CA VAL A 23 8.51 -2.20 3.20
C VAL A 23 8.52 -1.87 4.69
N VAL A 24 7.48 -2.31 5.41
CA VAL A 24 7.33 -2.09 6.84
C VAL A 24 6.97 -3.39 7.55
N HIS A 25 7.36 -3.51 8.80
CA HIS A 25 6.95 -4.65 9.63
C HIS A 25 5.64 -4.34 10.37
N LEU A 26 4.61 -5.14 10.11
CA LEU A 26 3.35 -5.16 10.86
C LEU A 26 3.42 -6.22 11.95
N LYS A 27 3.21 -5.80 13.21
CA LYS A 27 3.38 -6.67 14.40
C LYS A 27 2.65 -8.02 14.33
N ALA A 28 1.50 -8.10 13.67
CA ALA A 28 0.68 -9.32 13.58
C ALA A 28 0.74 -10.03 12.21
N TYR A 29 1.48 -9.50 11.24
CA TYR A 29 1.46 -9.99 9.85
C TYR A 29 2.86 -10.24 9.28
N GLY A 30 3.88 -9.57 9.81
CA GLY A 30 5.24 -9.62 9.27
C GLY A 30 5.52 -8.46 8.32
N PHE A 31 6.46 -8.66 7.41
CA PHE A 31 6.87 -7.63 6.44
C PHE A 31 5.86 -7.51 5.30
N VAL A 32 5.39 -6.28 5.07
CA VAL A 32 4.49 -5.92 3.97
C VAL A 32 5.06 -4.73 3.23
N LYS A 33 4.67 -4.56 1.97
CA LYS A 33 4.93 -3.34 1.21
C LYS A 33 3.69 -2.47 1.16
N VAL A 34 3.87 -1.19 1.49
CA VAL A 34 2.79 -0.20 1.52
C VAL A 34 3.05 0.85 0.45
N PHE A 35 1.99 1.22 -0.26
CA PHE A 35 1.97 2.31 -1.22
C PHE A 35 0.99 3.38 -0.75
N ARG A 36 1.38 4.65 -0.91
CA ARG A 36 0.51 5.79 -0.64
C ARG A 36 -0.18 6.21 -1.94
N ILE A 37 -1.50 6.27 -1.91
CA ILE A 37 -2.33 6.72 -3.02
C ILE A 37 -2.93 8.06 -2.63
N VAL A 38 -2.54 9.12 -3.33
CA VAL A 38 -3.12 10.45 -3.15
C VAL A 38 -4.14 10.67 -4.26
N SER A 39 -5.41 10.78 -3.90
CA SER A 39 -6.47 11.12 -4.86
C SER A 39 -6.46 12.63 -5.17
N LYS A 40 -7.11 13.03 -6.26
CA LYS A 40 -7.25 14.45 -6.63
C LYS A 40 -7.93 15.28 -5.55
N ASP A 41 -8.77 14.65 -4.73
CA ASP A 41 -9.51 15.29 -3.63
C ASP A 41 -8.72 15.32 -2.31
N ARG A 42 -7.40 15.03 -2.35
CA ARG A 42 -6.51 14.93 -1.18
C ARG A 42 -6.85 13.81 -0.20
N ASP A 43 -7.75 12.90 -0.57
CA ASP A 43 -7.96 11.68 0.19
C ASP A 43 -6.71 10.80 0.06
N THR A 44 -6.11 10.46 1.20
CA THR A 44 -4.90 9.63 1.26
C THR A 44 -5.31 8.22 1.61
N GLN A 45 -5.23 7.34 0.61
CA GLN A 45 -5.48 5.91 0.77
C GLN A 45 -4.14 5.17 0.85
N HIS A 46 -4.12 4.08 1.61
CA HIS A 46 -2.97 3.21 1.73
C HIS A 46 -3.29 1.86 1.11
N TRP A 47 -2.43 1.40 0.21
CA TRP A 47 -2.53 0.07 -0.36
C TRP A 47 -1.42 -0.82 0.20
N VAL A 48 -1.78 -2.02 0.67
CA VAL A 48 -0.88 -2.94 1.37
C VAL A 48 -0.82 -4.26 0.59
N THR A 49 0.38 -4.80 0.43
CA THR A 49 0.62 -6.11 -0.17
C THR A 49 1.71 -6.88 0.58
N ASP A 50 1.59 -8.21 0.59
CA ASP A 50 2.63 -9.14 1.06
C ASP A 50 3.77 -9.31 0.03
N VAL A 51 3.58 -8.85 -1.21
CA VAL A 51 4.58 -8.94 -2.28
C VAL A 51 5.59 -7.79 -2.17
N GLN A 52 6.67 -8.03 -1.41
CA GLN A 52 7.68 -7.01 -1.10
C GLN A 52 8.44 -6.47 -2.32
N GLU A 53 8.62 -7.29 -3.35
CA GLU A 53 9.31 -6.90 -4.59
C GLU A 53 8.40 -6.16 -5.58
N MET A 54 7.16 -5.87 -5.20
CA MET A 54 6.23 -5.18 -6.10
C MET A 54 6.69 -3.75 -6.39
N ASP A 55 6.74 -3.38 -7.67
CA ASP A 55 6.92 -2.00 -8.13
C ASP A 55 5.58 -1.30 -8.37
N GLU A 56 5.63 0.02 -8.51
CA GLU A 56 4.45 0.86 -8.73
C GLU A 56 3.68 0.45 -9.99
N SER A 57 4.34 0.15 -11.11
CA SER A 57 3.70 -0.22 -12.39
C SER A 57 2.90 -1.51 -12.25
N LYS A 58 3.44 -2.51 -11.56
CA LYS A 58 2.74 -3.77 -11.27
C LYS A 58 1.53 -3.53 -10.37
N ARG A 59 1.66 -2.67 -9.35
CA ARG A 59 0.56 -2.22 -8.49
C ARG A 59 -0.54 -1.51 -9.30
N GLU A 60 -0.18 -0.63 -10.24
CA GLU A 60 -1.16 0.07 -11.10
C GLU A 60 -1.96 -0.90 -11.97
N LYS A 61 -1.28 -1.89 -12.57
CA LYS A 61 -1.92 -2.91 -13.39
C LYS A 61 -2.91 -3.75 -12.57
N LEU A 62 -2.56 -4.09 -11.34
CA LEU A 62 -3.44 -4.82 -10.42
C LEU A 62 -4.63 -3.97 -9.98
N ALA A 63 -4.42 -2.69 -9.66
CA ALA A 63 -5.51 -1.77 -9.30
C ALA A 63 -6.52 -1.64 -10.45
N LYS A 64 -6.05 -1.51 -11.70
CA LYS A 64 -6.92 -1.48 -12.89
C LYS A 64 -7.71 -2.79 -13.06
N LYS A 65 -7.06 -3.94 -12.83
CA LYS A 65 -7.74 -5.26 -12.89
C LYS A 65 -8.78 -5.42 -11.78
N ALA A 66 -8.46 -5.03 -10.55
CA ALA A 66 -9.37 -5.12 -9.41
C ALA A 66 -10.60 -4.24 -9.61
N TRP A 67 -10.42 -3.02 -10.14
CA TRP A 67 -11.53 -2.15 -10.52
C TRP A 67 -12.42 -2.77 -11.60
N LYS A 68 -11.81 -3.37 -12.63
CA LYS A 68 -12.56 -4.06 -13.69
C LYS A 68 -13.37 -5.24 -13.14
N LEU A 69 -12.81 -6.01 -12.21
CA LEU A 69 -13.53 -7.11 -11.54
C LEU A 69 -14.73 -6.58 -10.78
N ARG A 70 -14.58 -5.51 -10.00
CA ARG A 70 -15.67 -4.90 -9.24
C ARG A 70 -16.87 -4.51 -10.11
N ASN A 71 -16.64 -4.07 -11.34
CA ASN A 71 -17.73 -3.69 -12.26
C ASN A 71 -18.42 -4.89 -12.93
N ILE A 72 -17.78 -6.06 -13.02
CA ILE A 72 -18.36 -7.26 -13.64
C ILE A 72 -19.32 -7.99 -12.70
N ILE A 73 -19.15 -7.83 -11.38
CA ILE A 73 -19.98 -8.49 -10.34
C ILE A 73 -21.21 -7.66 -9.97
N GLU A 74 -21.38 -6.46 -10.54
CA GLU A 74 -22.55 -5.60 -10.33
C GLU A 74 -23.44 -5.46 -11.59
N GLU A 75 -23.20 -6.28 -12.62
CA GLU A 75 -24.07 -6.44 -13.82
C GLU A 75 -24.91 -7.73 -13.75
#